data_AF-A0A2I1HGX7-F1
#
_entry.id   AF-A0A2I1HGX7-F1
#
_cell.length_a   1.000
_cell.length_b   1.000
_cell.length_c   1.000
_cell.angle_alpha   90.00
_cell.angle_beta   90.00
_cell.angle_gamma   90.00
#
_symmetry.space_group_name_H-M   'P 1'
#
loop_
_entity.id
_entity.type
_entity.pdbx_description
1 polymer ?
#
loop_
_entity_poly.entity_id
_entity_poly.type
_entity_poly.pdbx_seq_one_letter_code
_entity_poly.pdbx_strand_id
1 'polypeptide(L)'
;MYTPQASPPILCLYTDGGPDHRCTYGSVQIALISLFLSGNYDMLIAVRTAPHHSWTNPAERIMSILNLGLQNVAIMRNTMSDESEALFDKADTLDEIRDKASKNSNLEMELRGCIKDVQSLLHSRSERLVLKDQYFKCYNAASEYDINGLFQSMSKVDPLLTRNDITQAQLTRHNELIKKCQDASCNICTPIRLPQTVFDSLHFLPDPVPALDNLDHYTSFQAVYGKQTTDYIMCCDCGKRRCVYSDKALSQDEIQDFKQSLDTYDYSCGAPLFPDDHYLAELLFVRVKISCDTPMEILYYSSRKSGNSDICYYCGTDSDFVDPPDSIKTKYKIIYPLCQRCQNKGKEFNAHMEVKVNGSNSKRRKTR
;
A
#
# COMPACT_ATOMS: atom_id res chain seq x y z
N MET A 1 -38.77 -8.90 2.51
CA MET A 1 -38.10 -7.80 3.22
C MET A 1 -36.61 -8.12 3.28
N TYR A 2 -35.79 -7.52 2.40
CA TYR A 2 -34.34 -7.64 2.49
C TYR A 2 -33.87 -6.73 3.63
N THR A 3 -33.53 -7.32 4.78
CA THR A 3 -32.75 -6.62 5.81
C THR A 3 -31.43 -6.18 5.17
N PRO A 4 -31.00 -4.91 5.31
CA PRO A 4 -29.68 -4.48 4.88
C PRO A 4 -28.66 -5.33 5.63
N GLN A 5 -28.04 -6.29 4.95
CA GLN A 5 -26.99 -7.09 5.55
C GLN A 5 -25.83 -6.12 5.78
N ALA A 6 -25.56 -5.79 7.05
CA ALA A 6 -24.44 -4.93 7.40
C ALA A 6 -23.17 -5.50 6.75
N SER A 7 -22.39 -4.64 6.09
CA SER A 7 -21.14 -5.06 5.44
C SER A 7 -20.29 -5.89 6.41
N PRO A 8 -19.63 -6.96 5.98
CA PRO A 8 -18.77 -7.74 6.87
C PRO A 8 -17.71 -6.82 7.52
N PRO A 9 -17.32 -7.07 8.78
CA PRO A 9 -16.35 -6.22 9.47
C PRO A 9 -14.92 -6.34 8.91
N ILE A 10 -14.63 -7.37 8.12
CA ILE A 10 -13.35 -7.54 7.43
C ILE A 10 -13.58 -7.38 5.93
N LEU A 11 -12.78 -6.54 5.27
CA LEU A 11 -12.77 -6.40 3.82
C LEU A 11 -11.45 -6.92 3.23
N CYS A 12 -11.53 -7.91 2.34
CA CYS A 12 -10.39 -8.35 1.54
C CYS A 12 -10.58 -7.89 0.08
N LEU A 13 -9.74 -6.96 -0.35
CA LEU A 13 -9.74 -6.42 -1.71
C LEU A 13 -8.70 -7.18 -2.56
N TYR A 14 -9.15 -8.01 -3.49
CA TYR A 14 -8.26 -8.74 -4.40
C TYR A 14 -8.01 -7.94 -5.68
N THR A 15 -6.74 -7.76 -6.03
CA THR A 15 -6.31 -7.00 -7.21
C THR A 15 -5.16 -7.71 -7.92
N ASP A 16 -4.96 -7.41 -9.20
CA ASP A 16 -3.79 -7.84 -9.98
C ASP A 16 -2.53 -7.01 -9.67
N GLY A 17 -2.67 -5.95 -8.87
CA GLY A 17 -1.62 -5.01 -8.52
C GLY A 17 -1.15 -4.14 -9.69
N GLY A 18 -2.04 -3.85 -10.64
CA GLY A 18 -1.85 -2.79 -11.63
C GLY A 18 -1.62 -1.41 -10.98
N PRO A 19 -1.26 -0.39 -11.76
CA PRO A 19 -0.93 0.95 -11.24
C PRO A 19 -1.99 1.54 -10.31
N ASP A 20 -3.28 1.32 -10.61
CA ASP A 20 -4.42 1.85 -9.84
C ASP A 20 -4.63 1.14 -8.48
N HIS A 21 -3.97 0.00 -8.27
CA HIS A 21 -4.04 -0.81 -7.05
C HIS A 21 -2.68 -0.92 -6.35
N ARG A 22 -1.68 -0.18 -6.83
CA ARG A 22 -0.33 -0.24 -6.31
C ARG A 22 -0.24 0.53 -4.99
N CYS A 23 -0.25 -0.20 -3.88
CA CYS A 23 -0.22 0.34 -2.51
C CYS A 23 1.06 1.14 -2.17
N THR A 24 2.05 1.19 -3.06
CA THR A 24 3.17 2.14 -2.90
C THR A 24 2.77 3.57 -3.23
N TYR A 25 1.69 3.82 -3.97
CA TYR A 25 1.25 5.17 -4.31
C TYR A 25 0.40 5.77 -3.18
N GLY A 26 0.72 7.00 -2.79
CA GLY A 26 0.03 7.71 -1.71
C GLY A 26 -1.47 7.86 -1.97
N SER A 27 -1.86 8.17 -3.20
CA SER A 27 -3.27 8.25 -3.61
C SER A 27 -4.04 6.94 -3.36
N VAL A 28 -3.42 5.79 -3.62
CA VAL A 28 -4.03 4.47 -3.36
C VAL A 28 -4.13 4.22 -1.85
N GLN A 29 -3.10 4.57 -1.08
CA GLN A 29 -3.14 4.46 0.39
C GLN A 29 -4.26 5.33 1.00
N ILE A 30 -4.40 6.59 0.57
CA ILE A 30 -5.48 7.49 0.98
C ILE A 30 -6.84 6.85 0.67
N ALA A 31 -7.02 6.33 -0.54
CA ALA A 31 -8.27 5.71 -0.95
C ALA A 31 -8.61 4.48 -0.09
N LEU A 32 -7.62 3.64 0.24
CA LEU A 32 -7.81 2.46 1.11
C LEU A 32 -8.14 2.85 2.55
N ILE A 33 -7.50 3.88 3.11
CA ILE A 33 -7.81 4.40 4.44
C ILE A 33 -9.21 5.01 4.48
N SER A 34 -9.54 5.82 3.48
CA SER A 34 -10.87 6.42 3.32
C SER A 34 -11.96 5.35 3.21
N LEU A 35 -11.72 4.28 2.45
CA LEU A 35 -12.59 3.11 2.38
C LEU A 35 -12.69 2.35 3.71
N PHE A 36 -11.57 2.15 4.40
CA PHE A 36 -11.51 1.50 5.71
C PHE A 36 -12.40 2.23 6.74
N LEU A 37 -12.25 3.55 6.84
CA LEU A 37 -12.97 4.40 7.78
C LEU A 37 -14.46 4.51 7.41
N SER A 38 -14.76 4.79 6.14
CA SER A 38 -16.14 5.01 5.69
C SER A 38 -16.97 3.73 5.72
N GLY A 39 -16.35 2.57 5.47
CA GLY A 39 -17.00 1.27 5.57
C GLY A 39 -17.06 0.72 7.00
N ASN A 40 -16.47 1.42 7.98
CA ASN A 40 -16.37 0.98 9.38
C ASN A 40 -15.87 -0.48 9.49
N TYR A 41 -14.77 -0.77 8.79
CA TYR A 41 -14.14 -2.08 8.85
C TYR A 41 -13.23 -2.18 10.07
N ASP A 42 -13.15 -3.36 10.66
CA ASP A 42 -12.21 -3.70 11.73
C ASP A 42 -10.84 -4.07 11.16
N MET A 43 -10.82 -4.63 9.94
CA MET A 43 -9.61 -4.93 9.18
C MET A 43 -9.88 -4.81 7.67
N LEU A 44 -8.98 -4.14 6.94
CA LEU A 44 -8.94 -4.10 5.49
C LEU A 44 -7.63 -4.72 5.00
N ILE A 45 -7.72 -5.61 4.02
CA ILE A 45 -6.60 -6.34 3.45
C ILE A 45 -6.59 -6.08 1.94
N ALA A 46 -5.59 -5.38 1.43
CA ALA A 46 -5.36 -5.23 0.00
C ALA A 46 -4.48 -6.39 -0.49
N VAL A 47 -5.13 -7.42 -1.03
CA VAL A 47 -4.45 -8.61 -1.55
C VAL A 47 -4.04 -8.36 -3.00
N ARG A 48 -2.77 -8.59 -3.30
CA ARG A 48 -2.25 -8.62 -4.66
C ARG A 48 -2.03 -10.07 -5.09
N THR A 49 -2.62 -10.47 -6.22
CA THR A 49 -2.32 -11.76 -6.82
C THR A 49 -0.89 -11.78 -7.35
N ALA A 50 -0.20 -12.91 -7.19
CA ALA A 50 1.14 -13.07 -7.75
C ALA A 50 1.13 -12.85 -9.29
N PRO A 51 2.21 -12.28 -9.86
CA PRO A 51 2.35 -12.15 -11.31
C PRO A 51 2.10 -13.49 -12.01
N HIS A 52 1.39 -13.47 -13.13
CA HIS A 52 0.99 -14.68 -13.90
C HIS A 52 0.02 -15.64 -13.18
N HIS A 53 -0.49 -15.29 -12.00
CA HIS A 53 -1.51 -16.06 -11.27
C HIS A 53 -2.87 -15.35 -11.22
N SER A 54 -3.23 -14.58 -12.26
CA SER A 54 -4.48 -13.83 -12.32
C SER A 54 -5.72 -14.72 -12.18
N TRP A 55 -5.65 -16.00 -12.56
CA TRP A 55 -6.73 -16.98 -12.37
C TRP A 55 -7.17 -17.15 -10.90
N THR A 56 -6.34 -16.75 -9.93
CA THR A 56 -6.71 -16.71 -8.49
C THR A 56 -7.57 -15.51 -8.12
N ASN A 57 -7.57 -14.45 -8.92
CA ASN A 57 -8.40 -13.28 -8.73
C ASN A 57 -9.88 -13.65 -9.00
N PRO A 58 -10.78 -13.52 -8.01
CA PRO A 58 -12.19 -13.81 -8.21
C PRO A 58 -12.84 -13.01 -9.36
N ALA A 59 -12.32 -11.81 -9.66
CA ALA A 59 -12.80 -10.99 -10.77
C ALA A 59 -12.66 -11.69 -12.13
N GLU A 60 -11.55 -12.40 -12.35
CA GLU A 60 -11.29 -13.13 -13.61
C GLU A 60 -12.31 -14.24 -13.86
N ARG A 61 -12.83 -14.85 -12.78
CA ARG A 61 -13.84 -15.91 -12.89
C ARG A 61 -15.16 -15.41 -13.48
N ILE A 62 -15.47 -14.13 -13.26
CA ILE A 62 -16.72 -13.51 -13.69
C ILE A 62 -16.62 -12.95 -15.12
N MET A 63 -15.41 -12.63 -15.59
CA MET A 63 -15.18 -12.03 -16.92
C MET A 63 -15.78 -12.85 -18.07
N SER A 64 -15.71 -14.17 -18.00
CA SER A 64 -16.30 -15.06 -19.01
C SER A 64 -17.81 -14.85 -19.18
N ILE A 65 -18.53 -14.58 -18.08
CA ILE A 65 -19.98 -14.32 -18.07
C ILE A 65 -20.27 -12.91 -18.58
N LEU A 66 -19.48 -11.91 -18.15
CA LEU A 66 -19.60 -10.54 -18.66
C LEU A 66 -19.43 -10.49 -20.19
N ASN A 67 -18.48 -11.27 -20.71
CA ASN A 67 -18.26 -11.36 -22.16
C ASN A 67 -19.49 -11.86 -22.92
N LEU A 68 -20.34 -12.73 -22.33
CA LEU A 68 -21.60 -13.16 -22.96
C LEU A 68 -22.55 -11.97 -23.19
N GLY A 69 -22.61 -11.04 -22.24
CA GLY A 69 -23.42 -9.82 -22.36
C GLY A 69 -22.93 -8.89 -23.48
N LEU A 70 -21.63 -8.94 -23.77
CA LEU A 70 -20.94 -8.13 -24.77
C LEU A 70 -20.83 -8.80 -26.15
N GLN A 71 -21.20 -10.07 -26.28
CA GLN A 71 -21.18 -10.76 -27.58
C GLN A 71 -22.11 -10.07 -28.58
N ASN A 72 -21.59 -9.88 -29.79
CA ASN A 72 -22.29 -9.23 -30.91
C ASN A 72 -22.84 -7.83 -30.56
N VAL A 73 -22.12 -7.10 -29.71
CA VAL A 73 -22.44 -5.71 -29.37
C VAL A 73 -21.45 -4.79 -30.09
N ALA A 74 -21.97 -3.88 -30.91
CA ALA A 74 -21.24 -2.72 -31.41
C ALA A 74 -21.70 -1.49 -30.61
N ILE A 75 -20.75 -0.70 -30.13
CA ILE A 75 -21.04 0.53 -29.37
C ILE A 75 -20.54 1.74 -30.15
N MET A 76 -21.37 2.77 -30.17
CA MET A 76 -21.05 4.07 -30.74
C MET A 76 -21.76 5.11 -29.89
N ARG A 77 -21.03 6.17 -29.50
CA ARG A 77 -21.64 7.31 -28.84
C ARG A 77 -22.52 8.07 -29.83
N ASN A 78 -23.55 8.75 -29.32
CA ASN A 78 -24.31 9.69 -30.13
C ASN A 78 -23.42 10.86 -30.56
N THR A 79 -23.72 11.43 -31.72
CA THR A 79 -23.10 12.67 -32.18
C THR A 79 -23.54 13.81 -31.27
N MET A 80 -22.58 14.63 -30.84
CA MET A 80 -22.82 15.85 -30.08
C MET A 80 -23.11 17.02 -31.02
N SER A 81 -23.26 18.24 -30.50
CA SER A 81 -23.32 19.42 -31.37
C SER A 81 -22.00 19.61 -32.13
N ASP A 82 -22.04 20.23 -33.32
CA ASP A 82 -20.85 20.51 -34.13
C ASP A 82 -19.77 21.26 -33.35
N GLU A 83 -20.19 22.17 -32.45
CA GLU A 83 -19.31 22.94 -31.58
C GLU A 83 -18.59 22.03 -30.56
N SER A 84 -19.32 21.14 -29.87
CA SER A 84 -18.74 20.19 -28.93
C SER A 84 -17.86 19.15 -29.62
N GLU A 85 -18.25 18.67 -30.79
CA GLU A 85 -17.43 17.76 -31.61
C GLU A 85 -16.10 18.42 -31.99
N ALA A 86 -16.14 19.66 -32.47
CA ALA A 86 -14.93 20.42 -32.82
C ALA A 86 -14.04 20.71 -31.60
N LEU A 87 -14.61 20.83 -30.40
CA LEU A 87 -13.85 20.98 -29.16
C LEU A 87 -13.21 19.67 -28.70
N PHE A 88 -13.97 18.57 -28.78
CA PHE A 88 -13.56 17.23 -28.41
C PHE A 88 -12.45 16.71 -29.32
N ASP A 89 -12.58 16.90 -30.65
CA ASP A 89 -11.59 16.47 -31.66
C ASP A 89 -10.21 17.11 -31.45
N LYS A 90 -10.17 18.30 -30.84
CA LYS A 90 -8.92 19.01 -30.53
C LYS A 90 -8.25 18.53 -29.23
N ALA A 91 -8.80 17.54 -28.52
CA ALA A 91 -8.29 17.05 -27.24
C ALA A 91 -7.75 15.63 -27.40
N ASP A 92 -6.45 15.46 -27.17
CA ASP A 92 -5.75 14.18 -27.38
C ASP A 92 -5.66 13.35 -26.10
N THR A 93 -5.95 13.94 -24.94
CA THR A 93 -5.84 13.28 -23.63
C THR A 93 -7.10 13.45 -22.79
N LEU A 94 -7.34 12.52 -21.84
CA LEU A 94 -8.44 12.62 -20.89
C LEU A 94 -8.37 13.89 -20.04
N ASP A 95 -7.16 14.37 -19.72
CA ASP A 95 -6.97 15.58 -18.94
C ASP A 95 -7.32 16.84 -19.76
N GLU A 96 -6.97 16.87 -21.04
CA GLU A 96 -7.41 17.94 -21.95
C GLU A 96 -8.93 17.94 -22.15
N ILE A 97 -9.55 16.76 -22.28
CA ILE A 97 -11.01 16.65 -22.39
C ILE A 97 -11.66 17.23 -21.13
N ARG A 98 -11.16 16.87 -19.93
CA ARG A 98 -11.67 17.38 -18.65
C ARG A 98 -11.46 18.89 -18.50
N ASP A 99 -10.30 19.40 -18.89
CA ASP A 99 -10.00 20.84 -18.84
C ASP A 99 -10.88 21.66 -19.80
N LYS A 100 -11.19 21.13 -20.99
CA LYS A 100 -12.14 21.78 -21.89
C LYS A 100 -13.58 21.71 -21.39
N ALA A 101 -13.98 20.57 -20.84
CA ALA A 101 -15.32 20.40 -20.26
C ALA A 101 -15.54 21.30 -19.04
N SER A 102 -14.53 21.48 -18.19
CA SER A 102 -14.64 22.41 -17.04
C SER A 102 -14.80 23.87 -17.46
N LYS A 103 -14.30 24.23 -18.64
CA LYS A 103 -14.42 25.57 -19.24
C LYS A 103 -15.69 25.74 -20.07
N ASN A 104 -16.36 24.65 -20.44
CA ASN A 104 -17.56 24.67 -21.29
C ASN A 104 -18.61 23.66 -20.77
N SER A 105 -19.62 24.19 -20.06
CA SER A 105 -20.69 23.38 -19.48
C SER A 105 -21.55 22.65 -20.52
N ASN A 106 -21.67 23.17 -21.75
CA ASN A 106 -22.38 22.47 -22.82
C ASN A 106 -21.62 21.20 -23.25
N LEU A 107 -20.30 21.31 -23.44
CA LEU A 107 -19.45 20.17 -23.74
C LEU A 107 -19.53 19.10 -22.63
N GLU A 108 -19.50 19.51 -21.35
CA GLU A 108 -19.65 18.57 -20.25
C GLU A 108 -21.00 17.82 -20.29
N MET A 109 -22.10 18.57 -20.50
CA MET A 109 -23.44 18.01 -20.57
C MET A 109 -23.59 17.05 -21.76
N GLU A 110 -23.10 17.43 -22.93
CA GLU A 110 -23.17 16.62 -24.15
C GLU A 110 -22.29 15.37 -24.07
N LEU A 111 -21.09 15.45 -23.47
CA LEU A 111 -20.24 14.28 -23.22
C LEU A 111 -20.93 13.26 -22.31
N ARG A 112 -21.63 13.73 -21.27
CA ARG A 112 -22.43 12.83 -20.40
C ARG A 112 -23.65 12.28 -21.12
N GLY A 113 -24.29 13.08 -21.96
CA GLY A 113 -25.48 12.71 -22.71
C GLY A 113 -25.20 11.70 -23.83
N CYS A 114 -24.10 11.87 -24.55
CA CYS A 114 -23.83 11.13 -25.79
C CYS A 114 -23.55 9.63 -25.56
N ILE A 115 -23.20 9.24 -24.33
CA ILE A 115 -22.96 7.84 -23.96
C ILE A 115 -24.14 7.17 -23.24
N LYS A 116 -25.24 7.90 -22.95
CA LYS A 116 -26.37 7.35 -22.17
C LYS A 116 -27.05 6.15 -22.84
N ASP A 117 -27.17 6.17 -24.16
CA ASP A 117 -27.78 5.06 -24.90
C ASP A 117 -26.90 3.81 -24.84
N VAL A 118 -25.58 3.99 -24.94
CA VAL A 118 -24.60 2.92 -24.75
C VAL A 118 -24.66 2.37 -23.33
N GLN A 119 -24.71 3.24 -22.31
CA GLN A 119 -24.85 2.82 -20.92
C GLN A 119 -26.14 2.02 -20.69
N SER A 120 -27.27 2.51 -21.22
CA SER A 120 -28.57 1.83 -21.10
C SER A 120 -28.58 0.47 -21.79
N LEU A 121 -27.96 0.36 -22.96
CA LEU A 121 -27.75 -0.90 -23.67
C LEU A 121 -26.93 -1.88 -22.82
N LEU A 122 -25.78 -1.43 -22.31
CA LEU A 122 -24.87 -2.26 -21.51
C LEU A 122 -25.51 -2.67 -20.18
N HIS A 123 -26.27 -1.78 -19.52
CA HIS A 123 -27.05 -2.11 -18.32
C HIS A 123 -28.07 -3.21 -18.62
N SER A 124 -28.92 -3.01 -19.64
CA SER A 124 -29.96 -3.99 -19.97
C SER A 124 -29.39 -5.36 -20.35
N ARG A 125 -28.21 -5.41 -20.98
CA ARG A 125 -27.51 -6.66 -21.29
C ARG A 125 -26.93 -7.30 -20.03
N SER A 126 -26.26 -6.52 -19.19
CA SER A 126 -25.57 -7.00 -17.99
C SER A 126 -26.56 -7.55 -16.97
N GLU A 127 -27.69 -6.90 -16.73
CA GLU A 127 -28.71 -7.33 -15.76
C GLU A 127 -29.42 -8.64 -16.15
N ARG A 128 -29.29 -9.09 -17.41
CA ARG A 128 -29.78 -10.41 -17.85
C ARG A 128 -28.80 -11.54 -17.53
N LEU A 129 -27.56 -11.22 -17.19
CA LEU A 129 -26.56 -12.22 -16.81
C LEU A 129 -26.91 -12.78 -15.43
N VAL A 130 -26.62 -14.06 -15.26
CA VAL A 130 -26.88 -14.80 -14.01
C VAL A 130 -25.63 -15.56 -13.60
N LEU A 131 -25.29 -15.48 -12.32
CA LEU A 131 -24.25 -16.28 -11.69
C LEU A 131 -24.81 -16.90 -10.41
N LYS A 132 -24.82 -18.23 -10.33
CA LYS A 132 -25.35 -18.98 -9.16
C LYS A 132 -26.75 -18.50 -8.74
N ASP A 133 -27.65 -18.42 -9.72
CA ASP A 133 -29.04 -18.00 -9.54
C ASP A 133 -29.22 -16.55 -9.06
N GLN A 134 -28.16 -15.74 -9.10
CA GLN A 134 -28.21 -14.30 -8.81
C GLN A 134 -28.01 -13.49 -10.09
N TYR A 135 -28.93 -12.57 -10.33
CA TYR A 135 -28.82 -11.60 -11.42
C TYR A 135 -27.77 -10.55 -11.09
N PHE A 136 -27.05 -10.12 -12.12
CA PHE A 136 -26.11 -9.00 -12.00
C PHE A 136 -26.87 -7.71 -11.76
N LYS A 137 -26.22 -6.78 -11.04
CA LYS A 137 -26.75 -5.45 -10.76
C LYS A 137 -25.82 -4.41 -11.34
N CYS A 138 -26.39 -3.44 -12.02
CA CYS A 138 -25.67 -2.26 -12.46
C CYS A 138 -25.88 -1.12 -11.46
N TYR A 139 -24.83 -0.34 -11.24
CA TYR A 139 -24.85 0.82 -10.36
C TYR A 139 -24.46 2.05 -11.17
N ASN A 140 -25.06 3.18 -10.83
CA ASN A 140 -24.64 4.46 -11.39
C ASN A 140 -23.24 4.81 -10.88
N ALA A 141 -22.51 5.59 -11.68
CA ALA A 141 -21.24 6.16 -11.25
C ALA A 141 -21.42 6.99 -9.98
N ALA A 142 -20.42 6.96 -9.09
CA ALA A 142 -20.41 7.77 -7.89
C ALA A 142 -20.52 9.26 -8.24
N SER A 143 -21.42 9.96 -7.56
CA SER A 143 -21.56 11.41 -7.69
C SER A 143 -20.40 12.13 -6.99
N GLU A 144 -20.22 13.42 -7.26
CA GLU A 144 -19.26 14.23 -6.49
C GLU A 144 -19.59 14.24 -5.01
N TYR A 145 -20.89 14.21 -4.67
CA TYR A 145 -21.35 14.11 -3.29
C TYR A 145 -20.87 12.80 -2.64
N ASP A 146 -21.00 11.66 -3.34
CA ASP A 146 -20.54 10.36 -2.83
C ASP A 146 -19.02 10.34 -2.63
N ILE A 147 -18.27 10.87 -3.60
CA ILE A 147 -16.81 10.95 -3.55
C ILE A 147 -16.36 11.86 -2.40
N ASN A 148 -16.98 13.04 -2.26
CA ASN A 148 -16.67 13.97 -1.18
C ASN A 148 -17.05 13.38 0.18
N GLY A 149 -18.18 12.68 0.29
CA GLY A 149 -18.59 11.97 1.50
C GLY A 149 -17.60 10.89 1.91
N LEU A 150 -17.07 10.12 0.94
CA LEU A 150 -16.01 9.15 1.21
C LEU A 150 -14.73 9.83 1.72
N PHE A 151 -14.35 10.95 1.10
CA PHE A 151 -13.14 11.70 1.45
C PHE A 151 -13.25 12.42 2.80
N GLN A 152 -14.45 12.85 3.23
CA GLN A 152 -14.65 13.51 4.53
C GLN A 152 -14.06 12.72 5.71
N SER A 153 -14.07 11.38 5.64
CA SER A 153 -13.46 10.50 6.64
C SER A 153 -11.97 10.76 6.85
N MET A 154 -11.26 11.28 5.84
CA MET A 154 -9.83 11.58 5.92
C MET A 154 -9.51 12.75 6.83
N SER A 155 -10.44 13.67 7.06
CA SER A 155 -10.26 14.79 8.01
C SER A 155 -9.94 14.33 9.44
N LYS A 156 -10.33 13.09 9.80
CA LYS A 156 -9.99 12.47 11.10
C LYS A 156 -8.53 12.04 11.19
N VAL A 157 -7.91 11.75 10.04
CA VAL A 157 -6.51 11.31 9.94
C VAL A 157 -5.60 12.51 9.77
N ASP A 158 -5.91 13.36 8.79
CA ASP A 158 -5.19 14.61 8.53
C ASP A 158 -6.18 15.68 8.04
N PRO A 159 -6.46 16.73 8.84
CA PRO A 159 -7.35 17.82 8.44
C PRO A 159 -6.82 18.66 7.26
N LEU A 160 -5.52 18.60 6.96
CA LEU A 160 -4.89 19.37 5.90
C LEU A 160 -4.93 18.68 4.54
N LEU A 161 -5.31 17.40 4.51
CA LEU A 161 -5.37 16.61 3.27
C LEU A 161 -6.52 17.09 2.39
N THR A 162 -6.21 17.51 1.16
CA THR A 162 -7.22 17.85 0.14
C THR A 162 -7.36 16.74 -0.89
N ARG A 163 -8.49 16.72 -1.62
CA ARG A 163 -8.74 15.75 -2.70
C ARG A 163 -7.68 15.77 -3.82
N ASN A 164 -6.95 16.88 -3.93
CA ASN A 164 -5.92 17.06 -4.96
C ASN A 164 -4.52 16.67 -4.46
N ASP A 165 -4.36 16.40 -3.16
CA ASP A 165 -3.10 15.98 -2.57
C ASP A 165 -2.84 14.50 -2.86
N ILE A 166 -2.18 14.26 -3.99
CA ILE A 166 -1.73 12.94 -4.45
C ILE A 166 -0.30 12.59 -3.97
N THR A 167 0.32 13.47 -3.18
CA THR A 167 1.75 13.37 -2.85
C THR A 167 1.98 12.41 -1.68
N GLN A 168 2.86 11.45 -1.95
CA GLN A 168 3.36 10.42 -1.02
C GLN A 168 3.96 10.96 0.29
N ALA A 169 4.26 12.26 0.35
CA ALA A 169 5.07 12.88 1.40
C ALA A 169 4.36 12.97 2.77
N GLN A 170 3.02 12.87 2.82
CA GLN A 170 2.24 13.03 4.06
C GLN A 170 1.86 11.69 4.72
N LEU A 171 1.85 10.59 3.97
CA LEU A 171 1.52 9.27 4.49
C LEU A 171 2.77 8.43 4.64
N THR A 172 3.47 8.59 5.76
CA THR A 172 4.62 7.76 6.12
C THR A 172 4.19 6.29 6.21
N ARG A 173 4.57 5.50 5.18
CA ARG A 173 4.61 4.03 5.17
C ARG A 173 3.37 3.30 5.71
N HIS A 174 2.22 3.43 5.04
CA HIS A 174 1.08 2.56 5.32
C HIS A 174 1.16 1.22 4.59
N ASN A 175 0.88 0.17 5.36
CA ASN A 175 0.93 -1.23 4.97
C ASN A 175 -0.18 -1.59 3.97
N GLU A 176 -0.02 -2.70 3.25
CA GLU A 176 -1.07 -3.34 2.44
C GLU A 176 -2.26 -3.85 3.30
N LEU A 177 -2.18 -3.68 4.62
CA LEU A 177 -3.08 -4.18 5.63
C LEU A 177 -3.39 -3.05 6.65
N ILE A 178 -4.67 -2.82 6.92
CA ILE A 178 -5.16 -1.82 7.89
C ILE A 178 -5.99 -2.55 8.95
N LYS A 179 -5.71 -2.33 10.23
CA LYS A 179 -6.45 -2.93 11.37
C LYS A 179 -6.69 -1.85 12.43
N LYS A 180 -7.86 -1.86 13.09
CA LYS A 180 -8.11 -0.99 14.25
C LYS A 180 -7.07 -1.24 15.36
N CYS A 181 -6.68 -0.20 16.10
CA CYS A 181 -5.57 -0.29 17.05
C CYS A 181 -5.96 -0.76 18.47
N GLN A 182 -7.26 -0.86 18.79
CA GLN A 182 -7.80 -1.12 20.14
C GLN A 182 -7.48 -0.05 21.21
N ASP A 183 -6.81 1.03 20.85
CA ASP A 183 -6.44 2.08 21.79
C ASP A 183 -7.68 2.90 22.19
N ALA A 184 -7.97 2.91 23.49
CA ALA A 184 -9.10 3.65 24.06
C ALA A 184 -8.99 5.18 23.88
N SER A 185 -7.78 5.69 23.64
CA SER A 185 -7.51 7.10 23.35
C SER A 185 -7.55 7.44 21.85
N CYS A 186 -7.77 6.44 20.98
CA CYS A 186 -7.80 6.66 19.54
C CYS A 186 -9.07 7.39 19.11
N ASN A 187 -8.91 8.59 18.57
CA ASN A 187 -10.01 9.39 18.02
C ASN A 187 -10.35 9.06 16.55
N ILE A 188 -9.59 8.14 15.93
CA ILE A 188 -9.76 7.74 14.52
C ILE A 188 -10.64 6.50 14.41
N CYS A 189 -10.33 5.46 15.19
CA CYS A 189 -11.02 4.19 15.14
C CYS A 189 -12.38 4.30 15.82
N THR A 190 -13.42 3.82 15.14
CA THR A 190 -14.71 3.49 15.76
C THR A 190 -14.61 2.20 16.58
N PRO A 191 -15.58 1.92 17.48
CA PRO A 191 -15.61 0.66 18.22
C PRO A 191 -15.49 -0.58 17.33
N ILE A 192 -14.82 -1.60 17.83
CA ILE A 192 -14.61 -2.88 17.13
C ILE A 192 -15.97 -3.59 16.99
N ARG A 193 -16.28 -4.09 15.79
CA ARG A 193 -17.54 -4.79 15.49
C ARG A 193 -17.44 -6.30 15.68
N LEU A 194 -16.27 -6.87 15.47
CA LEU A 194 -15.97 -8.27 15.71
C LEU A 194 -16.06 -8.60 17.21
N PRO A 195 -16.39 -9.85 17.56
CA PRO A 195 -16.19 -10.35 18.92
C PRO A 195 -14.73 -10.13 19.33
N GLN A 196 -14.52 -9.61 20.54
CA GLN A 196 -13.20 -9.23 21.03
C GLN A 196 -12.16 -10.37 20.89
N THR A 197 -12.55 -11.59 21.27
CA THR A 197 -11.71 -12.79 21.15
C THR A 197 -11.28 -13.09 19.72
N VAL A 198 -12.15 -12.86 18.74
CA VAL A 198 -11.83 -13.02 17.31
C VAL A 198 -10.88 -11.91 16.88
N PHE A 199 -11.16 -10.66 17.25
CA PHE A 199 -10.33 -9.52 16.88
C PHE A 199 -8.90 -9.61 17.44
N ASP A 200 -8.76 -10.09 18.68
CA ASP A 200 -7.48 -10.32 19.34
C ASP A 200 -6.65 -11.41 18.65
N SER A 201 -7.33 -12.44 18.11
CA SER A 201 -6.68 -13.50 17.34
C SER A 201 -6.28 -13.09 15.91
N LEU A 202 -6.75 -11.94 15.42
CA LEU A 202 -6.41 -11.48 14.07
C LEU A 202 -5.00 -10.89 14.05
N HIS A 203 -4.11 -11.50 13.27
CA HIS A 203 -2.79 -10.96 12.95
C HIS A 203 -2.74 -10.46 11.51
N PHE A 204 -1.81 -9.54 11.24
CA PHE A 204 -1.45 -9.19 9.87
C PHE A 204 -0.96 -10.43 9.11
N LEU A 205 -1.25 -10.49 7.82
CA LEU A 205 -0.77 -11.58 6.97
C LEU A 205 0.76 -11.55 6.95
N PRO A 206 1.43 -12.68 7.24
CA PRO A 206 2.88 -12.77 7.20
C PRO A 206 3.37 -12.74 5.75
N ASP A 207 4.57 -12.20 5.54
CA ASP A 207 5.28 -12.36 4.28
C ASP A 207 5.58 -13.86 4.01
N PRO A 208 5.66 -14.30 2.74
CA PRO A 208 6.04 -15.66 2.41
C PRO A 208 7.42 -16.02 3.00
N VAL A 209 7.47 -17.06 3.82
CA VAL A 209 8.73 -17.59 4.42
C VAL A 209 9.08 -18.90 3.72
N PRO A 210 10.29 -19.12 3.20
CA PRO A 210 10.71 -20.40 2.61
C PRO A 210 10.52 -21.58 3.59
N ALA A 211 10.20 -22.77 3.09
CA ALA A 211 10.06 -23.98 3.89
C ALA A 211 11.44 -24.55 4.27
N LEU A 212 11.57 -25.04 5.50
CA LEU A 212 12.84 -25.55 6.05
C LEU A 212 13.30 -26.86 5.38
N ASP A 213 12.35 -27.68 4.97
CA ASP A 213 12.56 -29.00 4.35
C ASP A 213 12.69 -28.93 2.83
N ASN A 214 12.22 -27.84 2.21
CA ASN A 214 12.31 -27.63 0.77
C ASN A 214 12.33 -26.14 0.41
N LEU A 215 13.49 -25.64 0.02
CA LEU A 215 13.70 -24.22 -0.32
C LEU A 215 12.95 -23.76 -1.58
N ASP A 216 12.44 -24.67 -2.41
CA ASP A 216 11.57 -24.35 -3.56
C ASP A 216 10.10 -24.12 -3.15
N HIS A 217 9.77 -24.35 -1.86
CA HIS A 217 8.43 -24.18 -1.33
C HIS A 217 8.41 -23.14 -0.19
N TYR A 218 7.24 -22.57 0.07
CA TYR A 218 7.01 -21.71 1.24
C TYR A 218 6.48 -22.51 2.42
N THR A 219 6.88 -22.12 3.63
CA THR A 219 6.31 -22.59 4.89
C THR A 219 4.80 -22.38 4.88
N SER A 220 4.04 -23.36 5.40
CA SER A 220 2.58 -23.27 5.46
C SER A 220 2.10 -22.02 6.21
N PHE A 221 0.98 -21.46 5.78
CA PHE A 221 0.37 -20.28 6.41
C PHE A 221 0.18 -20.47 7.92
N GLN A 222 -0.35 -21.62 8.35
CA GLN A 222 -0.57 -21.95 9.76
C GLN A 222 0.72 -21.90 10.57
N ALA A 223 1.85 -22.25 9.96
CA ALA A 223 3.14 -22.22 10.61
C ALA A 223 3.79 -20.84 10.65
N VAL A 224 3.30 -19.83 9.91
CA VAL A 224 3.84 -18.45 9.93
C VAL A 224 2.86 -17.42 10.49
N TYR A 225 1.56 -17.72 10.50
CA TYR A 225 0.53 -16.79 10.94
C TYR A 225 0.67 -16.46 12.42
N GLY A 226 0.67 -15.17 12.75
CA GLY A 226 0.88 -14.67 14.12
C GLY A 226 2.34 -14.73 14.62
N LYS A 227 3.27 -15.25 13.81
CA LYS A 227 4.71 -15.17 14.12
C LYS A 227 5.25 -13.78 13.75
N GLN A 228 6.14 -13.26 14.58
CA GLN A 228 6.89 -12.04 14.26
C GLN A 228 8.04 -12.38 13.29
N THR A 229 8.31 -11.55 12.27
CA THR A 229 9.41 -11.75 11.31
C THR A 229 10.29 -10.50 11.16
N THR A 230 11.58 -10.71 10.88
CA THR A 230 12.77 -9.82 11.02
C THR A 230 13.17 -9.47 12.46
N ASP A 231 14.31 -9.96 12.91
CA ASP A 231 14.89 -9.64 14.22
C ASP A 231 16.01 -8.59 14.13
N TYR A 232 16.15 -7.80 15.19
CA TYR A 232 17.18 -6.78 15.34
C TYR A 232 17.96 -7.05 16.61
N ILE A 233 19.24 -6.69 16.60
CA ILE A 233 20.06 -6.62 17.81
C ILE A 233 20.39 -5.17 18.15
N MET A 234 20.38 -4.84 19.45
CA MET A 234 20.75 -3.52 19.95
C MET A 234 22.25 -3.47 20.22
N CYS A 235 22.94 -2.46 19.69
CA CYS A 235 24.33 -2.21 20.03
C CYS A 235 24.44 -1.60 21.44
N CYS A 236 25.19 -2.22 22.34
CA CYS A 236 25.36 -1.73 23.72
C CYS A 236 26.09 -0.37 23.78
N ASP A 237 27.03 -0.12 22.87
CA ASP A 237 27.82 1.13 22.88
C ASP A 237 27.07 2.37 22.39
N CYS A 238 26.16 2.21 21.42
CA CYS A 238 25.52 3.34 20.74
C CYS A 238 23.99 3.30 20.73
N GLY A 239 23.39 2.22 21.22
CA GLY A 239 21.94 2.04 21.27
C GLY A 239 21.25 1.90 19.91
N LYS A 240 21.99 1.73 18.81
CA LYS A 240 21.40 1.54 17.48
C LYS A 240 20.94 0.10 17.27
N ARG A 241 19.79 -0.08 16.63
CA ARG A 241 19.34 -1.38 16.11
C ARG A 241 20.17 -1.76 14.89
N ARG A 242 20.64 -3.00 14.82
CA ARG A 242 21.30 -3.60 13.65
C ARG A 242 20.49 -4.78 13.15
N CYS A 243 20.38 -4.89 11.83
CA CYS A 243 19.65 -5.97 11.18
C CYS A 243 20.44 -7.27 11.39
N VAL A 244 19.73 -8.31 11.82
CA VAL A 244 20.27 -9.66 11.86
C VAL A 244 19.80 -10.38 10.61
N TYR A 245 20.74 -11.04 9.95
CA TYR A 245 20.53 -11.74 8.70
C TYR A 245 20.76 -13.23 8.90
N SER A 246 20.09 -14.05 8.09
CA SER A 246 20.34 -15.47 7.99
C SER A 246 20.18 -15.90 6.53
N ASP A 247 20.97 -16.88 6.11
CA ASP A 247 20.88 -17.46 4.78
C ASP A 247 19.67 -18.40 4.62
N LYS A 248 19.06 -18.80 5.75
CA LYS A 248 17.86 -19.62 5.81
C LYS A 248 16.86 -19.05 6.82
N ALA A 249 15.60 -19.50 6.73
CA ALA A 249 14.66 -19.27 7.82
C ALA A 249 15.13 -20.04 9.07
N LEU A 250 15.06 -19.41 10.24
CA LEU A 250 15.38 -20.08 11.51
C LEU A 250 14.23 -21.01 11.95
N SER A 251 14.60 -22.14 12.54
CA SER A 251 13.72 -23.02 13.30
C SER A 251 13.26 -22.38 14.62
N GLN A 252 12.25 -22.96 15.26
CA GLN A 252 11.73 -22.42 16.52
C GLN A 252 12.77 -22.46 17.65
N ASP A 253 13.57 -23.53 17.71
CA ASP A 253 14.64 -23.67 18.70
C ASP A 253 15.77 -22.66 18.42
N GLU A 254 16.18 -22.49 17.17
CA GLU A 254 17.17 -21.46 16.79
C GLU A 254 16.69 -20.03 17.10
N ILE A 255 15.39 -19.73 16.94
CA ILE A 255 14.81 -18.44 17.34
C ILE A 255 14.83 -18.26 18.86
N GLN A 256 14.49 -19.31 19.61
CA GLN A 256 14.46 -19.26 21.07
C GLN A 256 15.88 -19.10 21.63
N ASP A 257 16.83 -19.85 21.10
CA ASP A 257 18.25 -19.77 21.45
C ASP A 257 18.80 -18.40 21.08
N PHE A 258 18.44 -17.86 19.91
CA PHE A 258 18.85 -16.51 19.53
C PHE A 258 18.36 -15.47 20.54
N LYS A 259 17.07 -15.53 20.95
CA LYS A 259 16.52 -14.62 21.96
C LYS A 259 17.22 -14.75 23.31
N GLN A 260 17.52 -15.96 23.75
CA GLN A 260 18.25 -16.19 25.00
C GLN A 260 19.69 -15.65 24.92
N SER A 261 20.32 -15.75 23.76
CA SER A 261 21.65 -15.20 23.52
C SER A 261 21.66 -13.67 23.51
N LEU A 262 20.57 -12.99 23.12
CA LEU A 262 20.45 -11.53 23.22
C LEU A 262 20.52 -11.03 24.67
N ASP A 263 20.12 -11.84 25.64
CA ASP A 263 20.21 -11.51 27.08
C ASP A 263 21.58 -11.91 27.68
N THR A 264 22.34 -12.75 26.98
CA THR A 264 23.59 -13.34 27.48
C THR A 264 24.83 -12.63 26.95
N TYR A 265 24.78 -12.12 25.72
CA TYR A 265 25.93 -11.52 25.04
C TYR A 265 25.66 -10.05 24.69
N ASP A 266 26.62 -9.21 25.04
CA ASP A 266 26.63 -7.82 24.59
C ASP A 266 27.16 -7.71 23.16
N TYR A 267 26.44 -6.98 22.31
CA TYR A 267 26.84 -6.74 20.93
C TYR A 267 27.30 -5.30 20.72
N SER A 268 28.45 -5.16 20.05
CA SER A 268 29.02 -3.90 19.60
C SER A 268 29.07 -3.84 18.07
N CYS A 269 28.83 -2.66 17.49
CA CYS A 269 28.84 -2.48 16.03
C CYS A 269 30.16 -2.95 15.40
N GLY A 270 30.06 -3.89 14.46
CA GLY A 270 31.22 -4.42 13.73
C GLY A 270 31.82 -5.68 14.34
N ALA A 271 31.40 -6.06 15.56
CA ALA A 271 31.74 -7.35 16.16
C ALA A 271 30.92 -8.49 15.55
N PRO A 272 31.40 -9.74 15.60
CA PRO A 272 30.58 -10.91 15.36
C PRO A 272 29.45 -11.00 16.40
N LEU A 273 28.35 -11.65 16.01
CA LEU A 273 27.15 -11.75 16.85
C LEU A 273 27.33 -12.73 18.02
N PHE A 274 28.16 -13.76 17.82
CA PHE A 274 28.46 -14.79 18.82
C PHE A 274 29.95 -15.13 18.80
N PRO A 275 30.45 -15.80 19.86
CA PRO A 275 31.74 -16.48 19.84
C PRO A 275 31.84 -17.54 18.74
N ASP A 276 33.07 -17.83 18.29
CA ASP A 276 33.34 -18.77 17.18
C ASP A 276 32.89 -20.21 17.46
N ASP A 277 32.69 -20.59 18.72
CA ASP A 277 32.23 -21.92 19.16
C ASP A 277 30.70 -22.03 19.29
N HIS A 278 29.96 -20.93 19.13
CA HIS A 278 28.51 -20.93 19.21
C HIS A 278 27.88 -21.37 17.88
N TYR A 279 27.02 -22.39 17.90
CA TYR A 279 26.47 -22.98 16.67
C TYR A 279 25.66 -21.99 15.80
N LEU A 280 24.99 -21.00 16.42
CA LEU A 280 24.30 -19.92 15.70
C LEU A 280 25.23 -18.98 14.92
N ALA A 281 26.55 -18.97 15.18
CA ALA A 281 27.51 -18.11 14.48
C ALA A 281 27.60 -18.43 12.98
N GLU A 282 27.34 -19.68 12.59
CA GLU A 282 27.29 -20.11 11.19
C GLU A 282 25.95 -19.80 10.51
N LEU A 283 24.93 -19.43 11.28
CA LEU A 283 23.55 -19.28 10.81
C LEU A 283 23.07 -17.84 10.78
N LEU A 284 23.51 -17.05 11.76
CA LEU A 284 23.07 -15.68 11.96
C LEU A 284 24.26 -14.74 11.87
N PHE A 285 24.11 -13.73 11.04
CA PHE A 285 25.17 -12.78 10.76
C PHE A 285 24.67 -11.35 10.84
N VAL A 286 25.61 -10.47 11.17
CA VAL A 286 25.45 -9.02 11.18
C VAL A 286 26.50 -8.42 10.28
N ARG A 287 26.28 -7.19 9.83
CA ARG A 287 27.25 -6.51 8.98
C ARG A 287 28.48 -6.12 9.81
N VAL A 288 29.61 -6.83 9.62
CA VAL A 288 30.85 -6.58 10.39
C VAL A 288 31.64 -5.34 9.92
N LYS A 289 31.42 -4.85 8.70
CA LYS A 289 32.06 -3.62 8.18
C LYS A 289 31.26 -2.36 8.53
N ILE A 290 30.92 -2.19 9.80
CA ILE A 290 30.23 -1.01 10.34
C ILE A 290 30.86 -0.59 11.67
N SER A 291 30.57 0.62 12.10
CA SER A 291 30.93 1.18 13.40
C SER A 291 29.73 1.85 14.06
N CYS A 292 29.88 2.28 15.32
CA CYS A 292 28.88 3.08 16.02
C CYS A 292 28.54 4.40 15.31
N ASP A 293 29.44 4.93 14.47
CA ASP A 293 29.18 6.12 13.65
C ASP A 293 28.41 5.81 12.36
N THR A 294 28.37 4.55 11.95
CA THR A 294 27.63 4.13 10.76
C THR A 294 26.13 4.38 10.98
N PRO A 295 25.41 5.00 10.02
CA PRO A 295 23.97 5.20 10.10
C PRO A 295 23.19 3.89 10.25
N MET A 296 21.90 4.01 10.54
CA MET A 296 20.95 2.91 10.48
C MET A 296 20.98 2.27 9.10
N GLU A 297 20.87 0.95 9.05
CA GLU A 297 20.88 0.23 7.78
C GLU A 297 19.61 0.55 7.00
N ILE A 298 19.74 0.80 5.69
CA ILE A 298 18.61 1.04 4.80
C ILE A 298 17.58 -0.08 4.89
N LEU A 299 18.05 -1.32 5.11
CA LEU A 299 17.20 -2.50 5.23
C LEU A 299 16.24 -2.43 6.42
N TYR A 300 16.57 -1.72 7.50
CA TYR A 300 15.62 -1.45 8.58
C TYR A 300 14.37 -0.73 8.04
N TYR A 301 14.56 0.30 7.20
CA TYR A 301 13.48 1.12 6.66
C TYR A 301 12.66 0.44 5.56
N SER A 302 13.27 -0.53 4.85
CA SER A 302 12.55 -1.34 3.86
C SER A 302 11.95 -2.62 4.46
N SER A 303 12.38 -3.04 5.65
CA SER A 303 11.81 -4.20 6.34
C SER A 303 10.41 -3.86 6.82
N ARG A 304 9.40 -4.57 6.29
CA ARG A 304 7.97 -4.32 6.50
C ARG A 304 7.46 -4.85 7.85
N LYS A 305 8.28 -4.79 8.91
CA LYS A 305 7.96 -5.36 10.22
C LYS A 305 6.87 -4.55 10.92
N SER A 306 5.83 -5.25 11.38
CA SER A 306 4.80 -4.67 12.25
C SER A 306 5.43 -4.18 13.56
N GLY A 307 5.24 -2.91 13.89
CA GLY A 307 5.83 -2.27 15.08
C GLY A 307 7.16 -1.54 14.84
N ASN A 308 7.67 -1.51 13.61
CA ASN A 308 8.76 -0.59 13.27
C ASN A 308 8.27 0.85 13.39
N SER A 309 8.84 1.58 14.34
CA SER A 309 8.67 3.03 14.42
C SER A 309 9.61 3.73 13.45
N ASP A 310 9.20 4.92 13.00
CA ASP A 310 10.13 5.82 12.34
C ASP A 310 11.22 6.20 13.33
N ILE A 311 12.47 6.04 12.89
CA ILE A 311 13.66 6.37 13.67
C ILE A 311 14.64 7.15 12.81
N CYS A 312 15.40 8.04 13.45
CA CYS A 312 16.39 8.87 12.78
C CYS A 312 17.44 8.02 12.07
N TYR A 313 17.69 8.32 10.80
CA TYR A 313 18.67 7.64 9.94
C TYR A 313 20.05 7.53 10.57
N TYR A 314 20.48 8.54 11.33
CA TYR A 314 21.84 8.59 11.84
C TYR A 314 22.01 8.00 13.24
N CYS A 315 21.00 8.14 14.12
CA CYS A 315 21.14 7.77 15.53
C CYS A 315 20.11 6.75 16.02
N GLY A 316 19.06 6.46 15.26
CA GLY A 316 18.03 5.50 15.66
C GLY A 316 17.04 5.99 16.72
N THR A 317 17.07 7.29 17.10
CA THR A 317 16.06 7.87 18.01
C THR A 317 14.69 7.93 17.33
N ASP A 318 13.62 7.72 18.09
CA ASP A 318 12.23 7.75 17.64
C ASP A 318 11.52 9.10 17.91
N SER A 319 12.29 10.12 18.31
CA SER A 319 11.78 11.43 18.73
C SER A 319 12.45 12.60 18.01
N ASP A 320 11.86 13.78 18.18
CA ASP A 320 12.42 15.09 17.79
C ASP A 320 12.79 15.18 16.31
N PHE A 321 11.91 14.69 15.44
CA PHE A 321 12.11 14.74 14.00
C PHE A 321 12.04 16.16 13.45
N VAL A 322 12.85 16.40 12.43
CA VAL A 322 12.88 17.63 11.65
C VAL A 322 12.07 17.41 10.38
N ASP A 323 11.24 18.40 10.03
CA ASP A 323 10.53 18.38 8.76
C ASP A 323 11.48 18.59 7.58
N PRO A 324 11.45 17.72 6.56
CA PRO A 324 12.27 17.91 5.38
C PRO A 324 11.84 19.15 4.59
N PRO A 325 12.80 19.95 4.06
CA PRO A 325 12.50 21.07 3.19
C PRO A 325 11.74 20.65 1.92
N ASP A 326 10.88 21.54 1.41
CA ASP A 326 10.07 21.26 0.21
C ASP A 326 10.91 20.95 -1.04
N SER A 327 12.13 21.52 -1.11
CA SER A 327 13.09 21.23 -2.18
C SER A 327 13.53 19.75 -2.21
N ILE A 328 13.57 19.08 -1.05
CA ILE A 328 13.92 17.67 -0.95
C ILE A 328 12.67 16.80 -1.18
N LYS A 329 11.52 17.18 -0.60
CA LYS A 329 10.22 16.49 -0.78
C LYS A 329 9.80 16.38 -2.23
N THR A 330 10.04 17.41 -3.03
CA THR A 330 9.71 17.43 -4.46
C THR A 330 10.72 16.66 -5.31
N LYS A 331 11.98 16.63 -4.89
CA LYS A 331 13.08 16.04 -5.67
C LYS A 331 13.22 14.53 -5.47
N TYR A 332 12.95 13.99 -4.28
CA TYR A 332 13.24 12.59 -3.94
C TYR A 332 12.00 11.85 -3.44
N LYS A 333 11.86 10.58 -3.85
CA LYS A 333 10.74 9.72 -3.44
C LYS A 333 10.90 9.10 -2.06
N ILE A 334 12.14 8.86 -1.63
CA ILE A 334 12.44 8.32 -0.30
C ILE A 334 13.29 9.34 0.43
N ILE A 335 12.83 9.75 1.61
CA ILE A 335 13.55 10.63 2.54
C ILE A 335 13.56 9.90 3.87
N TYR A 336 14.74 9.63 4.42
CA TYR A 336 14.84 9.00 5.73
C TYR A 336 14.70 10.04 6.85
N PRO A 337 14.06 9.70 7.98
CA PRO A 337 13.88 10.62 9.09
C PRO A 337 15.21 11.18 9.63
N LEU A 338 15.21 12.45 10.01
CA LEU A 338 16.34 13.13 10.65
C LEU A 338 15.84 13.78 11.93
N CYS A 339 16.52 13.57 13.06
CA CYS A 339 16.20 14.25 14.31
C CYS A 339 17.00 15.56 14.48
N GLN A 340 16.47 16.48 15.29
CA GLN A 340 17.04 17.80 15.53
C GLN A 340 18.47 17.72 16.06
N ARG A 341 18.76 16.75 16.95
CA ARG A 341 20.10 16.53 17.49
C ARG A 341 21.13 16.18 16.40
N CYS A 342 20.73 15.37 15.41
CA CYS A 342 21.60 15.02 14.29
C CYS A 342 21.75 16.19 13.32
N GLN A 343 20.70 16.97 13.08
CA GLN A 343 20.77 18.18 12.27
C GLN A 343 21.73 19.21 12.88
N ASN A 344 21.66 19.44 14.20
CA ASN A 344 22.56 20.35 14.92
C ASN A 344 24.03 19.91 14.86
N LYS A 345 24.28 18.60 14.64
CA LYS A 345 25.62 18.04 14.40
C LYS A 345 26.05 18.12 12.92
N GLY A 346 25.34 18.89 12.10
CA GLY A 346 25.63 19.09 10.68
C GLY A 346 25.26 17.91 9.79
N LYS A 347 24.35 17.02 10.23
CA LYS A 347 23.82 15.95 9.35
C LYS A 347 22.67 16.47 8.50
N GLU A 348 22.66 16.07 7.24
CA GLU A 348 21.61 16.40 6.28
C GLU A 348 20.67 15.22 6.04
N PHE A 349 19.48 15.48 5.50
CA PHE A 349 18.55 14.43 5.10
C PHE A 349 19.20 13.48 4.09
N ASN A 350 19.16 12.19 4.38
CA ASN A 350 19.51 11.19 3.39
C ASN A 350 18.27 10.83 2.58
N ALA A 351 18.36 11.01 1.26
CA ALA A 351 17.25 10.83 0.34
C ALA A 351 17.68 10.10 -0.93
N HIS A 352 16.77 9.31 -1.50
CA HIS A 352 17.02 8.49 -2.69
C HIS A 352 15.84 8.53 -3.66
N MET A 353 16.10 7.99 -4.86
CA MET A 353 15.15 7.93 -5.98
C MET A 353 14.65 9.31 -6.40
N GLU A 354 15.46 10.01 -7.19
CA GLU A 354 15.05 11.29 -7.79
C GLU A 354 13.77 11.13 -8.62
N VAL A 355 12.83 12.05 -8.43
CA VAL A 355 11.62 12.16 -9.23
C VAL A 355 12.03 12.64 -10.61
N LYS A 356 11.99 11.73 -11.60
CA LYS A 356 12.19 12.08 -13.00
C LYS A 356 11.03 12.97 -13.46
N VAL A 357 11.27 14.26 -13.57
CA VAL A 357 10.40 15.16 -14.32
C VAL A 357 10.58 14.81 -15.80
N ASN A 358 9.50 14.48 -16.51
CA ASN A 358 9.54 14.30 -17.96
C ASN A 358 9.87 15.66 -18.62
N GLY A 359 11.15 15.97 -18.68
CA GLY A 359 11.70 17.22 -19.19
C GLY A 359 12.96 16.97 -19.98
N SER A 360 12.88 16.13 -21.02
CA SER A 360 13.68 16.21 -22.26
C SER A 360 13.36 15.02 -23.16
N ASN A 361 12.66 15.30 -24.26
CA ASN A 361 12.52 14.41 -25.40
C ASN A 361 13.90 13.98 -25.93
N SER A 362 14.38 12.79 -25.54
CA SER A 362 15.32 12.05 -26.38
C SER A 362 14.50 11.06 -27.22
N LYS A 363 14.14 11.50 -28.43
CA LYS A 363 13.56 10.63 -29.46
C LYS A 363 14.53 9.48 -29.75
N ARG A 364 14.34 8.32 -29.12
CA ARG A 364 14.90 7.07 -29.66
C ARG A 364 14.06 6.70 -30.88
N ARG A 365 14.51 7.15 -32.06
CA ARG A 365 14.06 6.59 -33.35
C ARG A 365 14.29 5.09 -33.30
N LYS A 366 13.22 4.30 -33.22
CA LYS A 366 13.25 2.92 -33.71
C LYS A 366 13.34 3.02 -35.23
N THR A 367 14.53 2.79 -35.77
CA THR A 367 14.67 2.41 -37.18
C THR A 367 13.94 1.08 -37.37
N ARG A 368 13.15 1.04 -38.45
CA ARG A 368 12.35 -0.09 -38.89
C ARG A 368 13.21 -1.31 -39.20
#